data_AF-A0A1W1E374-F1
#
_entry.id   AF-A0A1W1E374-F1
#
_cell.length_a   1.000
_cell.length_b   1.000
_cell.length_c   1.000
_cell.angle_alpha   90.00
_cell.angle_beta   90.00
_cell.angle_gamma   90.00
#
_symmetry.space_group_name_H-M   'P 1'
#
loop_
_entity.id
_entity.type
_entity.pdbx_description
1 polymer ?
#
loop_
_entity_poly.entity_id
_entity_poly.type
_entity_poly.pdbx_seq_one_letter_code
_entity_poly.pdbx_strand_id
1 'polypeptide(L)' 'MFVKVSKSEHQKCVRCWHHREDIGLNGGHPELCGRCVENVDGDGEKREFA' A
#
# COMPACT_ATOMS: atom_id res chain seq x y z
N MET A 1 -32.23 -5.62 6.00
CA MET A 1 -31.08 -5.05 5.26
C MET A 1 -29.83 -5.79 5.72
N PHE A 2 -29.04 -6.34 4.79
CA PHE A 2 -27.85 -7.11 5.13
C PHE A 2 -26.60 -6.44 4.55
N VAL A 3 -25.51 -6.50 5.32
CA VAL A 3 -24.17 -6.07 4.88
C VAL A 3 -23.31 -7.32 4.78
N LYS A 4 -22.62 -7.50 3.65
CA LYS A 4 -21.66 -8.57 3.44
C LYS A 4 -20.25 -8.00 3.48
N VAL A 5 -19.37 -8.67 4.22
CA VAL A 5 -17.96 -8.31 4.35
C VAL A 5 -17.12 -9.53 4.00
N SER A 6 -16.02 -9.33 3.28
CA SER A 6 -15.02 -10.36 2.97
C SER A 6 -13.61 -9.82 3.19
N LYS A 7 -12.69 -10.72 3.54
CA LYS A 7 -11.26 -10.40 3.68
C LYS A 7 -10.68 -10.03 2.30
N SER A 8 -9.75 -9.09 2.27
CA SER A 8 -8.98 -8.80 1.06
C SER A 8 -8.06 -9.98 0.70
N GLU A 9 -7.90 -10.24 -0.59
CA GLU A 9 -7.00 -11.25 -1.14
C GLU A 9 -5.54 -10.78 -1.20
N HIS A 10 -5.31 -9.48 -1.01
CA HIS A 10 -3.98 -8.90 -1.13
C HIS A 10 -3.21 -8.88 0.19
N GLN A 11 -1.90 -8.72 0.12
CA GLN A 11 -1.05 -8.54 1.30
C GLN A 11 -1.26 -7.15 1.91
N LYS A 12 -0.90 -6.99 3.19
CA LYS A 12 -0.98 -5.72 3.91
C LYS A 12 0.38 -5.04 3.91
N CYS A 13 0.44 -3.79 3.45
CA CYS A 13 1.68 -3.01 3.48
C CYS A 13 2.06 -2.67 4.93
N VAL A 14 3.32 -2.87 5.31
CA VAL A 14 3.78 -2.64 6.70
C VAL A 14 3.79 -1.15 7.08
N ARG A 15 3.87 -0.23 6.10
CA ARG A 15 3.91 1.24 6.33
C ARG A 15 2.54 1.89 6.38
N CYS A 16 1.67 1.65 5.40
CA CYS A 16 0.35 2.31 5.33
C CYS A 16 -0.83 1.44 5.76
N TRP A 17 -0.58 0.15 6.06
CA TRP A 17 -1.58 -0.84 6.48
C TRP A 17 -2.72 -1.12 5.49
N HIS A 18 -2.60 -0.62 4.26
CA HIS A 18 -3.56 -0.94 3.21
C HIS A 18 -3.24 -2.29 2.59
N HIS A 19 -4.28 -3.04 2.24
CA HIS A 19 -4.16 -4.24 1.43
C HIS A 19 -4.00 -3.86 -0.04
N ARG A 20 -2.91 -4.26 -0.68
CA ARG A 20 -2.59 -3.85 -2.05
C ARG A 20 -1.90 -4.98 -2.84
N GLU A 21 -2.20 -5.05 -4.13
CA GLU A 21 -1.61 -6.03 -5.04
C GLU A 21 -0.15 -5.73 -5.41
N ASP A 22 0.29 -4.48 -5.23
CA ASP A 22 1.61 -3.98 -5.64
C ASP A 22 2.70 -4.16 -4.57
N ILE A 23 2.40 -4.86 -3.47
CA ILE A 23 3.38 -5.20 -2.44
C ILE A 23 4.30 -6.28 -2.96
N GLY A 24 5.62 -6.07 -2.82
CA GLY A 24 6.63 -7.04 -3.29
C GLY A 24 7.10 -6.83 -4.73
N LEU A 25 6.52 -5.88 -5.46
CA LEU A 25 6.96 -5.57 -6.83
C LEU A 25 8.32 -4.86 -6.89
N ASN A 26 8.72 -4.18 -5.81
CA ASN A 26 10.02 -3.54 -5.70
C ASN A 26 11.00 -4.45 -4.93
N GLY A 27 12.09 -4.86 -5.59
CA GLY A 27 13.10 -5.75 -4.98
C GLY A 27 13.85 -5.15 -3.79
N GLY A 28 13.94 -3.82 -3.69
CA GLY A 28 14.51 -3.12 -2.54
C GLY A 28 13.52 -2.98 -1.36
N HIS A 29 12.22 -3.10 -1.62
CA HIS A 29 11.15 -2.94 -0.63
C HIS A 29 10.08 -4.03 -0.76
N PRO A 30 10.39 -5.29 -0.41
CA PRO A 30 9.50 -6.43 -0.64
C PRO A 30 8.20 -6.38 0.19
N GLU A 31 8.16 -5.59 1.26
CA GLU A 31 6.99 -5.47 2.16
C GLU A 31 6.20 -4.16 2.00
N LEU A 32 6.60 -3.30 1.04
CA LEU A 32 5.94 -2.03 0.76
C LEU A 32 5.15 -2.06 -0.54
N CYS A 33 4.04 -1.32 -0.56
CA CYS A 33 3.34 -0.98 -1.80
C CYS A 33 4.07 0.13 -2.56
N GLY A 34 3.82 0.27 -3.87
CA GLY A 34 4.48 1.24 -4.73
C GLY A 34 4.34 2.68 -4.25
N ARG A 35 3.20 3.06 -3.68
CA ARG A 35 3.00 4.39 -3.06
C ARG A 35 3.95 4.63 -1.88
N CYS A 36 4.12 3.61 -1.05
CA CYS A 36 5.02 3.70 0.09
C CYS A 36 6.47 3.71 -0.35
N VAL A 37 6.84 3.00 -1.42
CA VAL A 37 8.18 3.07 -2.02
C VAL A 37 8.46 4.49 -2.51
N GLU A 38 7.55 5.11 -3.26
CA GLU A 38 7.70 6.50 -3.73
C GLU A 38 7.90 7.48 -2.55
N ASN A 39 7.22 7.25 -1.43
CA ASN A 39 7.36 8.06 -0.22
C ASN A 39 8.61 7.78 0.63
N VAL A 40 9.37 6.71 0.36
CA VAL A 40 10.61 6.38 1.08
C VAL A 40 11.82 6.77 0.24
N ASP A 41 11.81 6.37 -1.04
CA ASP A 41 12.97 6.41 -1.93
C ASP A 41 12.77 7.30 -3.16
N GLY A 42 11.53 7.73 -3.43
CA GLY A 42 11.18 8.60 -4.57
C GLY A 42 10.99 10.06 -4.15
N ASP A 43 10.27 10.80 -5.00
CA ASP A 43 9.94 12.22 -4.78
C ASP A 43 8.75 12.41 -3.82
N GLY A 44 8.10 11.30 -3.43
CA GLY A 44 6.92 11.28 -2.58
C GLY A 44 5.62 11.71 -3.26
N GLU A 45 4.50 11.39 -2.62
CA GLU A 45 3.18 11.77 -3.11
C GLU A 45 2.86 13.24 -2.78
N LYS A 46 2.47 14.03 -3.79
CA LYS A 46 1.96 15.39 -3.57
C LYS A 46 0.63 15.33 -2.83
N ARG A 47 0.59 15.87 -1.61
CA ARG A 47 -0.63 15.99 -0.80
C ARG A 47 -0.96 17.46 -0.62
N GLU A 48 -2.08 17.90 -1.21
CA GLU A 48 -2.56 19.28 -1.10
C GLU A 48 -3.24 19.57 0.25
N PHE A 49 -3.85 18.54 0.84
CA PHE A 49 -4.49 18.61 2.16
C PHE A 49 -4.20 17.29 2.89
N ALA A 50 -3.55 17.37 4.05
CA ALA A 50 -3.19 16.22 4.87
C ALA A 50 -3.46 16.50 6.35
#